data_AF-A0A7S1HCC4-F1
#
_entry.id   AF-A0A7S1HCC4-F1
#
_cell.length_a   1.000
_cell.length_b   1.000
_cell.length_c   1.000
_cell.angle_alpha   90.00
_cell.angle_beta   90.00
_cell.angle_gamma   90.00
#
_symmetry.space_group_name_H-M   'P 1'
#
loop_
_entity.id
_entity.type
_entity.pdbx_description
1 polymer ?
#
loop_
_entity_poly.entity_id
_entity_poly.type
_entity_poly.pdbx_seq_one_letter_code
_entity_poly.pdbx_strand_id
1 'polypeptide(L)'
;KIAIESLQALGFQVKPGEFVAARRGPFAGTDAQRAADINAMFADDAVAGILAMTGGSGCNRIVDRLDYELIRARPKFFGGFSDLTSLVNAIQRRTGLVTFHSPVAASGWNEFSVQSFRAVAMNAEAAVLRNPAPAAGDDLVPREDRISTLRPGRAQGPLIGGNLTVLASLAGTPYFPDCRGAILFLEDVNEYIYRIDRCLSTLRLTGTLGQ
;
A
#
# COMPACT_ATOMS: atom_id res chain seq x y z
N LYS A 1 -16.20 -12.11 -8.42
CA LYS A 1 -17.64 -11.80 -8.19
C LYS A 1 -17.76 -10.94 -6.95
N ILE A 2 -17.52 -11.48 -5.74
CA ILE A 2 -17.57 -10.72 -4.47
C ILE A 2 -16.80 -9.38 -4.53
N ALA A 3 -15.53 -9.37 -4.95
CA ALA A 3 -14.77 -8.12 -5.04
C ALA A 3 -15.43 -7.03 -5.91
N ILE A 4 -16.02 -7.41 -7.05
CA ILE A 4 -16.72 -6.49 -7.94
C ILE A 4 -18.00 -5.99 -7.25
N GLU A 5 -18.78 -6.91 -6.69
CA GLU A 5 -20.03 -6.60 -5.99
C GLU A 5 -19.80 -5.68 -4.77
N SER A 6 -18.74 -5.88 -4.00
CA SER A 6 -18.37 -5.02 -2.87
C SER A 6 -18.04 -3.60 -3.33
N LEU A 7 -17.25 -3.45 -4.38
CA LEU A 7 -16.91 -2.13 -4.94
C LEU A 7 -18.12 -1.44 -5.57
N GLN A 8 -19.01 -2.20 -6.21
CA GLN A 8 -20.29 -1.68 -6.71
C GLN A 8 -21.20 -1.21 -5.56
N ALA A 9 -21.28 -1.97 -4.46
CA ALA A 9 -22.01 -1.58 -3.26
C ALA A 9 -21.42 -0.34 -2.58
N LEU A 10 -20.12 -0.07 -2.76
CA LEU A 10 -19.48 1.18 -2.36
C LEU A 10 -19.83 2.37 -3.25
N GLY A 11 -20.45 2.13 -4.41
CA GLY A 11 -20.90 3.16 -5.37
C GLY A 11 -20.01 3.29 -6.62
N PHE A 12 -19.05 2.39 -6.84
CA PHE A 12 -18.15 2.48 -8.00
C PHE A 12 -18.67 1.73 -9.22
N GLN A 13 -18.36 2.26 -10.40
CA GLN A 13 -18.37 1.48 -11.63
C GLN A 13 -17.05 0.72 -11.74
N VAL A 14 -17.11 -0.61 -11.79
CA VAL A 14 -15.92 -1.47 -11.72
C VAL A 14 -15.52 -1.95 -13.10
N LYS A 15 -14.32 -1.57 -13.54
CA LYS A 15 -13.68 -2.07 -14.77
C LYS A 15 -12.54 -3.03 -14.39
N PRO A 16 -12.67 -4.35 -14.64
CA PRO A 16 -11.59 -5.29 -14.43
C PRO A 16 -10.43 -5.03 -15.41
N GLY A 17 -9.19 -5.28 -14.96
CA GLY A 17 -8.02 -5.37 -15.86
C GLY A 17 -8.18 -6.51 -16.85
N GLU A 18 -7.56 -6.38 -18.02
CA GLU A 18 -7.63 -7.40 -19.08
C GLU A 18 -7.03 -8.73 -18.60
N PHE A 19 -5.93 -8.66 -17.87
CA PHE A 19 -5.18 -9.82 -17.40
C PHE A 19 -5.47 -10.20 -15.94
N VAL A 20 -6.46 -9.58 -15.30
CA VAL A 20 -6.77 -9.80 -13.86
C VAL A 20 -7.04 -11.27 -13.52
N ALA A 21 -7.53 -12.06 -14.48
CA ALA A 21 -7.81 -13.49 -14.34
C ALA A 21 -6.76 -14.40 -15.00
N ALA A 22 -5.74 -13.83 -15.66
CA ALA A 22 -4.66 -14.58 -16.28
C ALA A 22 -3.86 -15.35 -15.23
N ARG A 23 -3.14 -16.40 -15.65
CA ARG A 23 -2.32 -17.22 -14.74
C ARG A 23 -0.97 -17.56 -15.34
N ARG A 24 0.09 -17.35 -14.56
CA ARG A 24 1.44 -17.85 -14.83
C ARG A 24 2.11 -18.25 -13.52
N GLY A 25 2.09 -19.55 -13.22
CA GLY A 25 2.53 -20.04 -11.92
C GLY A 25 1.72 -19.38 -10.79
N PRO A 26 2.37 -18.75 -9.79
CA PRO A 26 1.68 -18.09 -8.69
C PRO A 26 1.12 -16.69 -9.05
N PHE A 27 1.39 -16.18 -10.25
CA PHE A 27 1.07 -14.79 -10.63
C PHE A 27 -0.16 -14.69 -11.55
N ALA A 28 -0.80 -13.51 -11.52
CA ALA A 28 -1.89 -13.13 -12.42
C ALA A 28 -1.38 -12.78 -13.83
N GLY A 29 -0.76 -13.76 -14.51
CA GLY A 29 -0.15 -13.58 -15.83
C GLY A 29 1.35 -13.21 -15.78
N THR A 30 1.90 -12.88 -16.94
CA THR A 30 3.32 -12.49 -17.09
C THR A 30 3.62 -11.13 -16.47
N ASP A 31 4.90 -10.84 -16.21
CA ASP A 31 5.35 -9.51 -15.76
C ASP A 31 4.92 -8.40 -16.75
N ALA A 32 4.92 -8.68 -18.05
CA ALA A 32 4.45 -7.75 -19.08
C ALA A 32 2.94 -7.52 -19.03
N GLN A 33 2.14 -8.57 -18.86
CA GLN A 33 0.68 -8.48 -18.74
C GLN A 33 0.25 -7.69 -17.50
N ARG A 34 0.87 -7.95 -16.36
CA ARG A 34 0.55 -7.25 -15.10
C ARG A 34 0.89 -5.76 -15.18
N ALA A 35 2.02 -5.41 -15.80
CA ALA A 35 2.37 -4.01 -16.06
C ALA A 35 1.43 -3.35 -17.08
N ALA A 36 1.05 -4.09 -18.14
CA ALA A 36 0.14 -3.60 -19.17
C ALA A 36 -1.23 -3.22 -18.61
N ASP A 37 -1.80 -4.01 -17.69
CA ASP A 37 -3.06 -3.67 -17.02
C ASP A 37 -2.97 -2.33 -16.28
N ILE A 38 -1.89 -2.10 -15.52
CA ILE A 38 -1.70 -0.84 -14.78
C ILE A 38 -1.55 0.33 -15.76
N ASN A 39 -0.67 0.22 -16.75
CA ASN A 39 -0.43 1.27 -17.73
C ASN A 39 -1.71 1.60 -18.54
N ALA A 40 -2.47 0.58 -18.94
CA ALA A 40 -3.74 0.76 -19.65
C ALA A 40 -4.78 1.49 -18.78
N MET A 41 -4.87 1.18 -17.49
CA MET A 41 -5.79 1.86 -16.57
C MET A 41 -5.38 3.33 -16.32
N PHE A 42 -4.09 3.65 -16.31
CA PHE A 42 -3.63 5.04 -16.28
C PHE A 42 -3.92 5.77 -17.60
N ALA A 43 -3.76 5.10 -18.75
CA ALA A 43 -4.08 5.65 -20.07
C ALA A 43 -5.57 5.89 -20.29
N ASP A 44 -6.46 5.15 -19.63
CA ASP A 44 -7.90 5.29 -19.84
C ASP A 44 -8.49 6.49 -19.09
N ASP A 45 -9.02 7.48 -19.82
CA ASP A 45 -9.65 8.68 -19.26
C ASP A 45 -10.99 8.40 -18.57
N ALA A 46 -11.62 7.24 -18.83
CA ALA A 46 -12.82 6.81 -18.09
C ALA A 46 -12.50 6.23 -16.70
N VAL A 47 -11.22 5.94 -16.41
CA VAL A 47 -10.79 5.37 -15.11
C VAL A 47 -10.39 6.48 -14.15
N ALA A 48 -11.18 6.68 -13.11
CA ALA A 48 -10.92 7.65 -12.04
C ALA A 48 -9.93 7.14 -10.97
N GLY A 49 -9.74 5.84 -10.85
CA GLY A 49 -8.88 5.25 -9.83
C GLY A 49 -8.61 3.77 -10.08
N ILE A 50 -7.49 3.30 -9.54
CA ILE A 50 -6.98 1.95 -9.68
C ILE A 50 -6.82 1.35 -8.30
N LEU A 51 -7.53 0.26 -8.04
CA LEU A 51 -7.41 -0.52 -6.82
C LEU A 51 -6.86 -1.90 -7.18
N ALA A 52 -5.81 -2.33 -6.49
CA ALA A 52 -5.28 -3.66 -6.72
C ALA A 52 -6.31 -4.73 -6.38
N MET A 53 -6.36 -5.82 -7.15
CA MET A 53 -7.28 -6.92 -6.90
C MET A 53 -6.97 -7.63 -5.57
N THR A 54 -5.69 -7.91 -5.32
CA THR A 54 -5.18 -8.58 -4.12
C THR A 54 -3.71 -8.21 -3.89
N GLY A 55 -3.15 -8.58 -2.74
CA GLY A 55 -1.72 -8.53 -2.45
C GLY A 55 -0.98 -9.74 -3.03
N GLY A 56 -0.02 -10.31 -2.29
CA GLY A 56 0.68 -11.53 -2.66
C GLY A 56 2.19 -11.33 -2.78
N SER A 57 2.76 -11.66 -3.92
CA SER A 57 4.18 -11.44 -4.21
C SER A 57 4.39 -11.14 -5.70
N GLY A 58 5.40 -10.35 -6.01
CA GLY A 58 5.88 -10.13 -7.38
C GLY A 58 5.54 -8.77 -7.97
N CYS A 59 5.00 -7.83 -7.20
CA CYS A 59 4.87 -6.43 -7.61
C CYS A 59 6.23 -5.76 -7.86
N ASN A 60 7.24 -6.09 -7.07
CA ASN A 60 8.62 -5.64 -7.31
C ASN A 60 9.22 -6.10 -8.65
N ARG A 61 8.66 -7.14 -9.30
CA ARG A 61 9.11 -7.62 -10.61
C ARG A 61 8.66 -6.75 -11.78
N ILE A 62 7.76 -5.80 -11.53
CA ILE A 62 7.14 -4.97 -12.56
C ILE A 62 7.33 -3.47 -12.33
N VAL A 63 8.00 -3.06 -11.25
CA VAL A 63 8.27 -1.63 -10.97
C VAL A 63 8.99 -0.96 -12.14
N ASP A 64 9.92 -1.65 -12.78
CA ASP A 64 10.67 -1.15 -13.92
C ASP A 64 9.91 -1.15 -15.26
N ARG A 65 8.68 -1.67 -15.28
CA ARG A 65 7.83 -1.81 -16.47
C ARG A 65 6.65 -0.83 -16.49
N LEU A 66 6.50 -0.01 -15.46
CA LEU A 66 5.46 1.01 -15.42
C LEU A 66 5.86 2.23 -16.27
N ASP A 67 4.88 2.79 -16.98
CA ASP A 67 5.05 4.05 -17.70
C ASP A 67 4.91 5.23 -16.74
N TYR A 68 6.01 5.57 -16.08
CA TYR A 68 6.04 6.64 -15.08
C TYR A 68 5.76 8.03 -15.67
N GLU A 69 6.04 8.25 -16.95
CA GLU A 69 5.72 9.52 -17.62
C GLU A 69 4.22 9.65 -17.83
N LEU A 70 3.57 8.58 -18.29
CA LEU A 70 2.12 8.50 -18.40
C LEU A 70 1.45 8.66 -17.03
N ILE A 71 1.93 7.96 -16.00
CA ILE A 71 1.38 8.05 -14.63
C ILE A 71 1.50 9.48 -14.10
N ARG A 72 2.63 10.18 -14.35
CA ARG A 72 2.81 11.58 -13.96
C ARG A 72 1.86 12.51 -14.73
N ALA A 73 1.65 12.26 -16.02
CA ALA A 73 0.79 13.08 -16.87
C ALA A 73 -0.71 12.86 -16.61
N ARG A 74 -1.10 11.69 -16.09
CA ARG A 74 -2.49 11.30 -15.83
C ARG A 74 -2.68 10.85 -14.37
N PRO A 75 -2.49 11.76 -13.39
CA PRO A 75 -2.60 11.41 -11.98
C PRO A 75 -4.03 10.98 -11.65
N LYS A 76 -4.17 9.83 -10.98
CA LYS A 76 -5.43 9.27 -10.50
C LYS A 76 -5.18 8.46 -9.24
N PHE A 77 -6.25 8.11 -8.51
CA PHE A 77 -6.12 7.30 -7.31
C PHE A 77 -5.40 5.97 -7.63
N PHE A 78 -4.42 5.59 -6.84
CA PHE A 78 -3.76 4.28 -6.91
C PHE A 78 -3.58 3.73 -5.50
N GLY A 79 -4.15 2.56 -5.23
CA GLY A 79 -4.19 2.02 -3.87
C GLY A 79 -4.12 0.50 -3.74
N GLY A 80 -3.56 0.07 -2.62
CA GLY A 80 -3.46 -1.31 -2.17
C GLY A 80 -2.44 -1.43 -1.02
N PHE A 81 -2.40 -2.57 -0.35
CA PHE A 81 -1.47 -2.83 0.77
C PHE A 81 -0.66 -4.12 0.57
N SER A 82 0.17 -4.48 1.55
CA SER A 82 1.05 -5.66 1.49
C SER A 82 2.06 -5.54 0.32
N ASP A 83 2.10 -6.47 -0.64
CA ASP A 83 3.04 -6.46 -1.79
C ASP A 83 2.95 -5.20 -2.67
N LEU A 84 1.77 -4.54 -2.69
CA LEU A 84 1.61 -3.25 -3.38
C LEU A 84 2.46 -2.14 -2.77
N THR A 85 3.00 -2.32 -1.57
CA THR A 85 4.00 -1.42 -0.97
C THR A 85 5.11 -1.08 -1.95
N SER A 86 5.54 -2.04 -2.78
CA SER A 86 6.55 -1.78 -3.80
C SER A 86 6.09 -0.78 -4.86
N LEU A 87 4.85 -0.91 -5.36
CA LEU A 87 4.32 -0.03 -6.41
C LEU A 87 3.91 1.34 -5.87
N VAL A 88 3.24 1.41 -4.71
CA VAL A 88 2.80 2.69 -4.13
C VAL A 88 4.00 3.59 -3.87
N ASN A 89 5.07 3.07 -3.26
CA ASN A 89 6.28 3.85 -3.01
C ASN A 89 7.05 4.15 -4.31
N ALA A 90 7.14 3.19 -5.25
CA ALA A 90 7.84 3.43 -6.51
C ALA A 90 7.14 4.50 -7.36
N ILE A 91 5.81 4.46 -7.48
CA ILE A 91 5.03 5.46 -8.21
C ILE A 91 5.23 6.82 -7.57
N GLN A 92 5.04 6.94 -6.26
CA GLN A 92 5.26 8.20 -5.55
C GLN A 92 6.68 8.74 -5.78
N ARG A 93 7.71 7.88 -5.64
CA ARG A 93 9.10 8.26 -5.79
C ARG A 93 9.42 8.79 -7.18
N ARG A 94 8.83 8.17 -8.20
CA ARG A 94 9.14 8.45 -9.61
C ARG A 94 8.29 9.58 -10.16
N THR A 95 7.06 9.78 -9.69
CA THR A 95 6.13 10.74 -10.31
C THR A 95 5.70 11.88 -9.39
N GLY A 96 5.87 11.73 -8.07
CA GLY A 96 5.30 12.65 -7.08
C GLY A 96 3.81 12.43 -6.81
N LEU A 97 3.17 11.47 -7.47
CA LEU A 97 1.77 11.13 -7.26
C LEU A 97 1.56 10.58 -5.84
N VAL A 98 0.59 11.13 -5.12
CA VAL A 98 0.16 10.56 -3.83
C VAL A 98 -0.57 9.25 -4.08
N THR A 99 -0.05 8.18 -3.51
CA THR A 99 -0.60 6.82 -3.56
C THR A 99 -1.05 6.37 -2.18
N PHE A 100 -1.90 5.34 -2.11
CA PHE A 100 -2.56 4.94 -0.87
C PHE A 100 -2.20 3.52 -0.46
N HIS A 101 -1.66 3.37 0.76
CA HIS A 101 -1.64 2.08 1.44
C HIS A 101 -3.05 1.81 1.98
N SER A 102 -3.86 1.07 1.21
CA SER A 102 -5.32 0.96 1.40
C SER A 102 -5.79 -0.49 1.26
N PRO A 103 -7.04 -0.82 1.62
CA PRO A 103 -7.65 -2.10 1.26
C PRO A 103 -7.48 -2.41 -0.23
N VAL A 104 -7.43 -3.70 -0.57
CA VAL A 104 -7.47 -4.19 -1.96
C VAL A 104 -8.90 -4.58 -2.31
N ALA A 105 -9.21 -4.80 -3.59
CA ALA A 105 -10.57 -5.13 -4.02
C ALA A 105 -11.11 -6.40 -3.32
N ALA A 106 -10.25 -7.40 -3.10
CA ALA A 106 -10.58 -8.64 -2.41
C ALA A 106 -10.54 -8.55 -0.86
N SER A 107 -10.26 -7.38 -0.28
CA SER A 107 -10.34 -7.19 1.17
C SER A 107 -11.75 -7.43 1.71
N GLY A 108 -11.84 -7.78 2.99
CA GLY A 108 -13.08 -7.68 3.73
C GLY A 108 -13.45 -6.20 3.90
N TRP A 109 -14.48 -5.74 3.20
CA TRP A 109 -15.02 -4.39 3.32
C TRP A 109 -15.95 -4.27 4.54
N ASN A 110 -15.38 -4.43 5.73
CA ASN A 110 -16.08 -4.21 6.99
C ASN A 110 -16.33 -2.71 7.25
N GLU A 111 -17.16 -2.40 8.24
CA GLU A 111 -17.57 -1.02 8.53
C GLU A 111 -16.37 -0.07 8.74
N PHE A 112 -15.36 -0.49 9.51
CA PHE A 112 -14.14 0.29 9.71
C PHE A 112 -13.42 0.63 8.40
N SER A 113 -13.21 -0.38 7.54
CA SER A 113 -12.50 -0.21 6.27
C SER A 113 -13.29 0.68 5.31
N VAL A 114 -14.62 0.51 5.27
CA VAL A 114 -15.51 1.33 4.44
C VAL A 114 -15.52 2.77 4.89
N GLN A 115 -15.66 3.02 6.20
CA GLN A 115 -15.67 4.37 6.77
C GLN A 115 -14.33 5.09 6.51
N SER A 116 -13.20 4.41 6.79
CA SER A 116 -11.86 4.96 6.56
C SER A 116 -11.60 5.26 5.08
N PHE A 117 -11.94 4.34 4.19
CA PHE A 117 -11.77 4.53 2.75
C PHE A 117 -12.66 5.65 2.21
N ARG A 118 -13.92 5.76 2.65
CA ARG A 118 -14.82 6.85 2.27
C ARG A 118 -14.28 8.20 2.71
N ALA A 119 -13.94 8.34 3.99
CA ALA A 119 -13.44 9.59 4.54
C ALA A 119 -12.21 10.09 3.76
N VAL A 120 -11.19 9.24 3.59
CA VAL A 120 -9.91 9.65 3.00
C VAL A 120 -9.97 9.67 1.46
N ALA A 121 -10.34 8.55 0.84
CA ALA A 121 -10.18 8.37 -0.61
C ALA A 121 -11.34 8.95 -1.43
N MET A 122 -12.54 9.03 -0.86
CA MET A 122 -13.73 9.50 -1.58
C MET A 122 -14.10 10.94 -1.22
N ASN A 123 -13.99 11.31 0.06
CA ASN A 123 -14.42 12.62 0.57
C ASN A 123 -13.26 13.60 0.81
N ALA A 124 -12.00 13.16 0.70
CA ALA A 124 -10.81 13.96 0.98
C ALA A 124 -10.78 14.57 2.39
N GLU A 125 -11.35 13.88 3.37
CA GLU A 125 -11.34 14.28 4.77
C GLU A 125 -9.95 14.08 5.38
N ALA A 126 -9.54 15.02 6.24
CA ALA A 126 -8.33 14.88 7.02
C ALA A 126 -8.55 13.79 8.09
N ALA A 127 -8.04 12.58 7.85
CA ALA A 127 -8.11 11.50 8.83
C ALA A 127 -7.24 11.82 10.05
N VAL A 128 -7.88 11.98 11.19
CA VAL A 128 -7.20 12.00 12.50
C VAL A 128 -7.15 10.57 13.01
N LEU A 129 -6.00 9.91 12.84
CA LEU A 129 -5.77 8.61 13.44
C LEU A 129 -5.54 8.79 14.95
N ARG A 130 -6.32 8.05 15.73
CA ARG A 130 -6.13 7.94 17.18
C ARG A 130 -5.95 6.48 17.51
N ASN A 131 -5.03 6.21 18.43
CA ASN A 131 -4.91 4.87 19.00
C ASN A 131 -6.28 4.48 19.58
N PRO A 132 -6.87 3.35 19.17
CA PRO A 132 -8.10 2.89 19.78
C PRO A 132 -7.89 2.72 21.28
N ALA A 133 -8.95 2.97 22.06
CA ALA A 133 -8.97 2.50 23.43
C ALA A 133 -8.90 0.96 23.38
N PRO A 134 -8.04 0.31 24.20
CA PRO A 134 -8.04 -1.15 24.27
C PRO A 134 -9.45 -1.63 24.58
N ALA A 135 -9.91 -2.68 23.90
CA ALA A 135 -11.20 -3.29 24.24
C ALA A 135 -11.18 -3.68 25.71
N ALA A 136 -12.22 -3.30 26.46
CA ALA A 136 -12.40 -3.74 27.82
C ALA A 136 -12.76 -5.23 27.80
N GLY A 137 -11.76 -6.09 27.93
CA GLY A 137 -11.97 -7.50 28.25
C GLY A 137 -12.22 -7.69 29.74
N ASP A 138 -12.42 -8.94 30.16
CA ASP A 138 -12.64 -9.30 31.57
C ASP A 138 -11.34 -9.33 32.40
N ASP A 139 -10.18 -9.20 31.74
CA ASP A 139 -8.88 -9.17 32.39
C ASP A 139 -8.60 -7.82 33.08
N LEU A 140 -7.83 -7.86 34.18
CA LEU A 140 -7.39 -6.66 34.90
C LEU A 140 -6.59 -5.66 34.03
N VAL A 141 -5.98 -6.15 32.95
CA VAL A 141 -5.24 -5.35 31.98
C VAL A 141 -5.50 -5.86 30.57
N PRO A 142 -5.50 -4.99 29.54
CA PRO A 142 -5.62 -5.43 28.15
C PRO A 142 -4.47 -6.37 27.77
N ARG A 143 -4.80 -7.52 27.18
CA ARG A 143 -3.83 -8.53 26.72
C ARG A 143 -3.59 -8.51 25.22
N GLU A 144 -4.53 -7.96 24.47
CA GLU A 144 -4.52 -7.85 23.00
C GLU A 144 -4.49 -6.37 22.59
N ASP A 145 -4.12 -6.11 21.33
CA ASP A 145 -4.10 -4.79 20.69
C ASP A 145 -3.41 -3.68 21.51
N ARG A 146 -2.37 -4.06 22.25
CA ARG A 146 -1.62 -3.14 23.10
C ARG A 146 -0.74 -2.24 22.24
N ILE A 147 -1.01 -0.95 22.30
CA ILE A 147 -0.16 0.07 21.68
C ILE A 147 0.81 0.61 22.73
N SER A 148 2.10 0.57 22.41
CA SER A 148 3.17 1.04 23.30
C SER A 148 4.00 2.13 22.65
N THR A 149 4.46 3.08 23.46
CA THR A 149 5.39 4.13 23.03
C THR A 149 6.81 3.69 23.34
N LEU A 150 7.61 3.43 22.30
CA LEU A 150 9.04 3.07 22.48
C LEU A 150 9.90 4.30 22.79
N ARG A 151 9.61 5.43 22.14
CA ARG A 151 10.26 6.72 22.36
C ARG A 151 9.21 7.83 22.36
N PRO A 152 9.04 8.59 23.46
CA PRO A 152 8.08 9.69 23.48
C PRO A 152 8.58 10.84 22.59
N GLY A 153 7.67 11.57 21.96
CA GLY A 153 8.00 12.71 21.12
C GLY A 153 6.85 13.15 20.23
N ARG A 154 7.12 14.19 19.42
CA ARG A 154 6.24 14.67 18.36
C ARG A 154 7.05 14.80 17.08
N ALA A 155 6.49 14.38 15.96
CA ALA A 155 7.10 14.47 14.65
C ALA A 155 6.04 14.93 13.63
N GLN A 156 6.49 15.58 12.56
CA GLN A 156 5.67 15.99 11.43
C GLN A 156 6.48 15.76 10.16
N GLY A 157 5.84 15.14 9.15
CA GLY A 157 6.47 14.81 7.90
C GLY A 157 5.51 14.08 6.96
N PRO A 158 5.88 13.90 5.69
CA PRO A 158 5.12 13.04 4.78
C PRO A 158 5.07 11.62 5.32
N LEU A 159 3.92 10.95 5.17
CA LEU A 159 3.77 9.54 5.53
C LEU A 159 4.27 8.66 4.39
N ILE A 160 5.22 7.77 4.68
CA ILE A 160 5.85 6.86 3.70
C ILE A 160 5.95 5.47 4.31
N GLY A 161 5.95 4.42 3.48
CA GLY A 161 6.22 3.05 3.92
C GLY A 161 5.13 2.07 3.53
N GLY A 162 4.73 1.21 4.47
CA GLY A 162 3.83 0.07 4.24
C GLY A 162 4.44 -1.22 4.79
N ASN A 163 4.38 -2.30 4.01
CA ASN A 163 4.95 -3.58 4.40
C ASN A 163 6.49 -3.51 4.49
N LEU A 164 7.07 -3.85 5.65
CA LEU A 164 8.50 -3.75 5.94
C LEU A 164 9.34 -4.59 4.98
N THR A 165 9.02 -5.88 4.84
CA THR A 165 9.79 -6.80 4.00
C THR A 165 9.77 -6.37 2.54
N VAL A 166 8.62 -5.95 2.03
CA VAL A 166 8.48 -5.46 0.65
C VAL A 166 9.22 -4.14 0.46
N LEU A 167 9.11 -3.20 1.40
CA LEU A 167 9.82 -1.92 1.33
C LEU A 167 11.34 -2.13 1.36
N ALA A 168 11.84 -2.97 2.26
CA ALA A 168 13.26 -3.31 2.36
C ALA A 168 13.78 -3.96 1.07
N SER A 169 12.94 -4.71 0.34
CA SER A 169 13.32 -5.31 -0.94
C SER A 169 13.60 -4.28 -2.05
N LEU A 170 13.14 -3.03 -1.90
CA LEU A 170 13.45 -1.93 -2.81
C LEU A 170 14.76 -1.21 -2.47
N ALA A 171 15.38 -1.49 -1.32
CA ALA A 171 16.55 -0.77 -0.84
C ALA A 171 17.70 -0.83 -1.87
N GLY A 172 18.31 0.32 -2.15
CA GLY A 172 19.37 0.46 -3.16
C GLY A 172 18.89 0.58 -4.61
N THR A 173 17.58 0.49 -4.88
CA THR A 173 17.00 0.71 -6.22
C THR A 173 16.56 2.17 -6.39
N PRO A 174 16.40 2.67 -7.63
CA PRO A 174 15.82 4.00 -7.87
C PRO A 174 14.31 4.10 -7.54
N TYR A 175 13.68 3.00 -7.13
CA TYR A 175 12.28 2.92 -6.75
C TYR A 175 12.07 3.07 -5.25
N PHE A 176 13.14 3.03 -4.45
CA PHE A 176 13.06 3.26 -3.01
C PHE A 176 12.61 4.71 -2.71
N PRO A 177 11.65 4.93 -1.80
CA PRO A 177 11.13 6.26 -1.52
C PRO A 177 12.17 7.15 -0.82
N ASP A 178 12.02 8.48 -0.97
CA ASP A 178 12.84 9.43 -0.21
C ASP A 178 12.27 9.59 1.20
N CYS A 179 12.91 8.95 2.19
CA CYS A 179 12.45 8.98 3.57
C CYS A 179 12.91 10.22 4.36
N ARG A 180 13.57 11.21 3.73
CA ARG A 180 14.05 12.39 4.44
C ARG A 180 12.94 13.25 5.00
N GLY A 181 12.99 13.44 6.32
CA GLY A 181 11.97 14.17 7.08
C GLY A 181 10.60 13.47 7.09
N ALA A 182 10.52 12.21 6.66
CA ALA A 182 9.26 11.46 6.59
C ALA A 182 8.91 10.80 7.92
N ILE A 183 7.61 10.58 8.14
CA ILE A 183 7.12 9.63 9.13
C ILE A 183 7.05 8.27 8.45
N LEU A 184 7.90 7.35 8.89
CA LEU A 184 7.97 6.00 8.34
C LEU A 184 6.95 5.08 9.02
N PHE A 185 5.96 4.61 8.26
CA PHE A 185 4.97 3.62 8.67
C PHE A 185 5.42 2.23 8.21
N LEU A 186 5.53 1.27 9.15
CA LEU A 186 5.98 -0.09 8.87
C LEU A 186 5.00 -1.09 9.48
N GLU A 187 4.52 -2.03 8.67
CA GLU A 187 3.76 -3.20 9.10
C GLU A 187 4.38 -4.47 8.52
N ASP A 188 4.19 -5.61 9.17
CA ASP A 188 4.50 -6.91 8.59
C ASP A 188 3.66 -8.01 9.25
N VAL A 189 3.54 -9.16 8.60
CA VAL A 189 2.75 -10.28 9.11
C VAL A 189 3.42 -11.61 8.80
N ASN A 190 3.37 -12.54 9.75
CA ASN A 190 3.91 -13.90 9.61
C ASN A 190 5.42 -13.99 9.30
N GLU A 191 6.21 -12.97 9.64
CA GLU A 191 7.66 -12.98 9.48
C GLU A 191 8.38 -13.43 10.75
N TYR A 192 9.48 -14.15 10.58
CA TYR A 192 10.35 -14.49 11.70
C TYR A 192 11.07 -13.25 12.24
N ILE A 193 11.25 -13.16 13.56
CA ILE A 193 11.90 -12.01 14.22
C ILE A 193 13.27 -11.69 13.62
N TYR A 194 14.09 -12.70 13.30
CA TYR A 194 15.40 -12.48 12.69
C TYR A 194 15.31 -11.83 11.28
N ARG A 195 14.21 -12.01 10.57
CA ARG A 195 13.97 -11.37 9.27
C ARG A 195 13.55 -9.93 9.44
N ILE A 196 12.71 -9.64 10.44
CA ILE A 196 12.36 -8.26 10.83
C ILE A 196 13.63 -7.48 11.19
N ASP A 197 14.48 -8.05 12.05
CA ASP A 197 15.76 -7.45 12.45
C ASP A 197 16.66 -7.19 11.23
N ARG A 198 16.78 -8.16 10.32
CA ARG A 198 17.56 -8.01 9.09
C ARG A 198 17.01 -6.92 8.16
N CYS A 199 15.68 -6.79 8.03
CA CYS A 199 15.07 -5.74 7.23
C CYS A 199 15.33 -4.36 7.84
N LEU A 200 15.13 -4.20 9.15
CA LEU A 200 15.44 -2.96 9.87
C LEU A 200 16.93 -2.63 9.79
N SER A 201 17.80 -3.62 9.92
CA SER A 201 19.25 -3.47 9.74
C SER A 201 19.61 -3.01 8.33
N THR A 202 18.94 -3.55 7.31
CA THR A 202 19.13 -3.13 5.90
C THR A 202 18.75 -1.66 5.73
N LEU A 203 17.56 -1.27 6.21
CA LEU A 203 17.09 0.13 6.16
C LEU A 203 18.01 1.08 6.96
N ARG A 204 18.56 0.63 8.09
CA ARG A 204 19.56 1.38 8.85
C ARG A 204 20.85 1.59 8.05
N LEU A 205 21.35 0.53 7.40
CA LEU A 205 22.58 0.58 6.60
C LEU A 205 22.45 1.45 5.35
N THR A 206 21.25 1.57 4.79
CA THR A 206 20.97 2.50 3.68
C THR A 206 20.71 3.94 4.15
N GLY A 207 20.83 4.23 5.44
CA GLY A 207 20.61 5.56 6.01
C GLY A 207 19.14 5.96 6.17
N THR A 208 18.19 5.04 5.93
CA THR A 208 16.75 5.32 6.04
C THR A 208 16.34 5.59 7.48
N LEU A 209 16.93 4.87 8.45
CA LEU A 209 16.57 4.97 9.88
C LEU A 209 17.48 5.90 10.70
N GLY A 210 18.48 6.53 10.07
CA GLY A 210 19.51 7.32 10.77
C GLY A 210 19.28 8.83 10.76
N GLN A 211 18.02 9.26 10.62
CA GLN A 211 17.64 10.65 10.31
C GLN A 211 16.82 11.28 11.43
#